data_AF-A0A2K9YNT9-F1
#
_entry.id   AF-A0A2K9YNT9-F1
#
_cell.length_a   1.000
_cell.length_b   1.000
_cell.length_c   1.000
_cell.angle_alpha   90.00
_cell.angle_beta   90.00
_cell.angle_gamma   90.00
#
_symmetry.space_group_name_H-M   'P 1'
#
loop_
_entity.id
_entity.type
_entity.pdbx_description
1 polymer ?
#
loop_
_entity_poly.entity_id
_entity_poly.type
_entity_poly.pdbx_seq_one_letter_code
_entity_poly.pdbx_strand_id
1 'polypeptide(L)'
;SLTGLPMNAFSIAIMMKLGLAPLHFWMPEVLQGISLSTGLILSTWQKIAPMTLLLQTSHLLNLNLTIALGLTSILIGGWGGIGQTQIRKIMAFSSIGHLGWIIIVMKFDQQLALFNFILYIIMTAAMFMSLTVMSTTKMSQISNSWPKTPALSASTMLVMLSLAGLPPLTGFAPKLLITLELVKQNATLLASVTMFISLLALFFYLRLTYIITLTLSPNTPDSLLIWRATPKAHAFTAVMNTLALILLPL
;
A
#
# COMPACT_ATOMS: atom_id res chain seq x y z
N SER A 1 -34.78 -4.39 -1.04
CA SER A 1 -35.67 -3.75 -0.05
C SER A 1 -35.16 -2.35 0.25
N LEU A 2 -36.05 -1.35 0.37
CA LEU A 2 -35.70 0.06 0.64
C LEU A 2 -34.87 0.25 1.93
N THR A 3 -34.85 -0.74 2.82
CA THR A 3 -34.04 -0.78 4.05
C THR A 3 -32.53 -0.81 3.81
N GLY A 4 -32.05 -1.23 2.63
CA GLY A 4 -30.61 -1.26 2.31
C GLY A 4 -30.05 0.05 1.75
N LEU A 5 -30.91 0.97 1.31
CA LEU A 5 -30.49 2.26 0.72
C LEU A 5 -29.67 3.14 1.67
N PRO A 6 -30.05 3.37 2.95
CA PRO A 6 -29.26 4.21 3.85
C PRO A 6 -27.88 3.61 4.12
N MET A 7 -27.78 2.28 4.24
CA MET A 7 -26.52 1.59 4.47
C MET A 7 -25.61 1.61 3.23
N ASN A 8 -26.18 1.51 2.03
CA ASN A 8 -25.44 1.70 0.78
C ASN A 8 -24.90 3.14 0.67
N ALA A 9 -25.71 4.15 1.01
CA ALA A 9 -25.25 5.55 1.00
C ALA A 9 -24.13 5.79 2.01
N PHE A 10 -24.27 5.25 3.22
CA PHE A 10 -23.25 5.30 4.27
C PHE A 10 -21.93 4.63 3.82
N SER A 11 -22.01 3.42 3.26
CA SER A 11 -20.82 2.72 2.78
C SER A 11 -20.13 3.48 1.64
N ILE A 12 -20.87 4.04 0.68
CA ILE A 12 -20.30 4.87 -0.40
C ILE A 12 -19.61 6.11 0.17
N ALA A 13 -20.22 6.79 1.16
CA ALA A 13 -19.63 7.96 1.80
C ALA A 13 -18.32 7.65 2.53
N ILE A 14 -18.26 6.52 3.26
CA ILE A 14 -17.00 6.10 3.90
C ILE A 14 -15.96 5.70 2.86
N MET A 15 -16.37 4.99 1.80
CA MET A 15 -15.44 4.57 0.76
C MET A 15 -14.87 5.76 -0.02
N MET A 16 -15.64 6.85 -0.19
CA MET A 16 -15.13 8.13 -0.67
C MET A 16 -14.03 8.68 0.23
N LYS A 17 -14.26 8.70 1.55
CA LYS A 17 -13.30 9.21 2.55
C LYS A 17 -12.02 8.36 2.62
N LEU A 18 -12.12 7.06 2.40
CA LEU A 18 -10.97 6.16 2.29
C LEU A 18 -10.21 6.31 0.95
N GLY A 19 -10.84 6.90 -0.06
CA GLY A 19 -10.26 7.13 -1.38
C GLY A 19 -10.34 5.92 -2.31
N LEU A 20 -11.38 5.09 -2.18
CA LEU A 20 -11.57 3.93 -3.04
C LEU A 20 -12.18 4.31 -4.39
N ALA A 21 -11.93 3.47 -5.39
CA ALA A 21 -12.58 3.62 -6.68
C ALA A 21 -14.10 3.41 -6.58
N PRO A 22 -14.92 4.14 -7.36
CA PRO A 22 -14.52 5.12 -8.39
C PRO A 22 -14.12 6.50 -7.84
N LEU A 23 -14.39 6.80 -6.57
CA LEU A 23 -14.18 8.11 -5.92
C LEU A 23 -12.73 8.34 -5.45
N HIS A 24 -11.76 7.77 -6.16
CA HIS A 24 -10.34 7.71 -5.79
C HIS A 24 -9.52 8.91 -6.28
N PHE A 25 -10.05 9.72 -7.22
CA PHE A 25 -9.31 10.74 -7.96
C PHE A 25 -8.60 11.77 -7.07
N TRP A 26 -9.20 12.12 -5.93
CA TRP A 26 -8.63 13.10 -5.01
C TRP A 26 -7.31 12.61 -4.37
N MET A 27 -7.16 11.30 -4.15
CA MET A 27 -6.08 10.77 -3.34
C MET A 27 -4.69 10.92 -4.01
N PRO A 28 -4.49 10.48 -5.27
CA PRO A 28 -3.20 10.68 -5.95
C PRO A 28 -2.80 12.15 -6.13
N GLU A 29 -3.76 13.05 -6.33
CA GLU A 29 -3.49 14.48 -6.53
C GLU A 29 -3.10 15.16 -5.22
N VAL A 30 -3.85 14.91 -4.14
CA VAL A 30 -3.55 15.46 -2.81
C VAL A 30 -2.21 14.93 -2.30
N LEU A 31 -1.94 13.63 -2.41
CA LEU A 31 -0.64 13.08 -2.01
C LEU A 31 0.53 13.68 -2.79
N GLN A 32 0.33 14.03 -4.06
CA GLN A 32 1.38 14.64 -4.85
C GLN A 32 1.70 16.07 -4.38
N GLY A 33 0.69 16.83 -3.94
CA GLY A 33 0.81 18.23 -3.53
C GLY A 33 1.35 18.46 -2.12
N ILE A 34 1.36 17.43 -1.27
CA ILE A 34 1.79 17.54 0.13
C ILE A 34 3.19 16.97 0.40
N SER A 35 3.75 17.28 1.57
CA SER A 35 5.04 16.76 2.01
C SER A 35 4.97 15.26 2.35
N LEU A 36 6.12 14.56 2.37
CA LEU A 36 6.15 13.13 2.70
C LEU A 36 5.64 12.83 4.12
N SER A 37 5.93 13.70 5.10
CA SER A 37 5.46 13.54 6.48
C SER A 37 3.95 13.73 6.62
N THR A 38 3.37 14.69 5.90
CA THR A 38 1.91 14.86 5.87
C THR A 38 1.23 13.75 5.07
N GLY A 39 1.87 13.26 4.00
CA GLY A 39 1.44 12.08 3.26
C GLY A 39 1.39 10.80 4.09
N LEU A 40 2.35 10.60 5.01
CA LEU A 40 2.30 9.53 6.01
C LEU A 40 1.01 9.63 6.84
N ILE A 41 0.73 10.80 7.42
CA ILE A 41 -0.47 11.02 8.26
C ILE A 41 -1.75 10.77 7.47
N LEU A 42 -1.81 11.25 6.22
CA LEU A 42 -2.98 11.07 5.35
C LEU A 42 -3.18 9.59 4.96
N SER A 43 -2.10 8.87 4.66
CA SER A 43 -2.17 7.46 4.24
C SER A 43 -2.38 6.46 5.39
N THR A 44 -2.15 6.88 6.64
CA THR A 44 -2.26 6.01 7.83
C THR A 44 -3.35 6.50 8.77
N TRP A 45 -3.11 7.60 9.47
CA TRP A 45 -3.95 8.12 10.54
C TRP A 45 -5.38 8.44 10.07
N GLN A 46 -5.51 9.12 8.92
CA GLN A 46 -6.82 9.50 8.38
C GLN A 46 -7.67 8.30 7.93
N LYS A 47 -7.06 7.13 7.73
CA LYS A 47 -7.77 5.91 7.35
C LYS A 47 -8.29 5.11 8.56
N ILE A 48 -7.79 5.38 9.77
CA ILE A 48 -8.16 4.61 10.98
C ILE A 48 -9.64 4.80 11.30
N ALA A 49 -10.11 6.04 11.48
CA ALA A 49 -11.49 6.30 11.89
C ALA A 49 -12.56 5.84 10.87
N PRO A 50 -12.39 6.05 9.54
CA PRO A 50 -13.34 5.51 8.57
C PRO A 50 -13.32 3.97 8.51
N MET A 51 -12.15 3.35 8.70
CA MET A 51 -12.01 1.90 8.71
C MET A 51 -12.67 1.26 9.94
N THR A 52 -12.56 1.86 11.13
CA THR A 52 -13.22 1.35 12.34
C THR A 52 -14.75 1.38 12.21
N LEU A 53 -15.30 2.45 11.62
CA LEU A 53 -16.75 2.54 11.36
C LEU A 53 -17.23 1.45 10.39
N LEU A 54 -16.46 1.18 9.33
CA LEU A 54 -16.76 0.10 8.40
C LEU A 54 -16.68 -1.28 9.06
N LEU A 55 -15.69 -1.51 9.93
CA LEU A 55 -15.56 -2.76 10.68
C LEU A 55 -16.74 -2.96 11.64
N GLN A 56 -17.18 -1.92 12.36
CA GLN A 56 -18.33 -2.01 13.27
C GLN A 56 -19.65 -2.30 12.55
N THR A 57 -19.76 -1.85 11.31
CA THR A 57 -20.98 -1.99 10.49
C THR A 57 -20.87 -3.11 9.45
N SER A 58 -19.84 -3.96 9.55
CA SER A 58 -19.49 -5.01 8.59
C SER A 58 -20.67 -5.92 8.23
N HIS A 59 -21.44 -6.35 9.25
CA HIS A 59 -22.58 -7.24 9.11
C HIS A 59 -23.73 -6.65 8.27
N LEU A 60 -23.85 -5.32 8.26
CA LEU A 60 -24.93 -4.60 7.56
C LEU A 60 -24.56 -4.22 6.12
N LEU A 61 -23.28 -4.36 5.72
CA LEU A 61 -22.82 -3.99 4.38
C LEU A 61 -23.46 -4.84 3.28
N ASN A 62 -23.75 -4.24 2.14
CA ASN A 62 -24.19 -4.98 0.97
C ASN A 62 -22.99 -5.68 0.29
N LEU A 63 -23.06 -7.01 0.16
CA LEU A 63 -21.98 -7.84 -0.38
C LEU A 63 -21.63 -7.48 -1.83
N ASN A 64 -22.64 -7.24 -2.67
CA ASN A 64 -22.39 -6.92 -4.08
C ASN A 64 -21.69 -5.56 -4.22
N LEU A 65 -22.02 -4.61 -3.35
CA LEU A 65 -21.42 -3.28 -3.34
C LEU A 65 -19.96 -3.35 -2.87
N THR A 66 -19.67 -4.09 -1.79
CA THR A 66 -18.29 -4.24 -1.29
C THR A 66 -17.39 -4.95 -2.29
N ILE A 67 -17.90 -6.00 -2.97
CA ILE A 67 -17.14 -6.70 -4.01
C ILE A 67 -16.89 -5.78 -5.21
N ALA A 68 -17.90 -5.05 -5.69
CA ALA A 68 -17.73 -4.14 -6.83
C ALA A 68 -16.70 -3.03 -6.55
N LEU A 69 -16.78 -2.38 -5.38
CA LEU A 69 -15.86 -1.31 -5.00
C LEU A 69 -14.46 -1.86 -4.68
N GLY A 70 -14.38 -3.05 -4.09
CA GLY A 70 -13.13 -3.76 -3.86
C GLY A 70 -12.40 -4.13 -5.16
N LEU A 71 -13.09 -4.78 -6.11
CA LEU A 71 -12.48 -5.17 -7.39
C LEU A 71 -12.04 -3.96 -8.22
N THR A 72 -12.89 -2.95 -8.33
CA THR A 72 -12.56 -1.73 -9.09
C THR A 72 -11.38 -0.99 -8.47
N SER A 73 -11.25 -0.97 -7.14
CA SER A 73 -10.11 -0.34 -6.47
C SER A 73 -8.80 -1.12 -6.67
N ILE A 74 -8.82 -2.46 -6.66
CA ILE A 74 -7.61 -3.24 -6.98
C ILE A 74 -7.21 -3.01 -8.45
N LEU A 75 -8.17 -2.98 -9.38
CA LEU A 75 -7.92 -2.70 -10.81
C LEU A 75 -7.29 -1.33 -11.03
N ILE A 76 -7.93 -0.29 -10.50
CA ILE A 76 -7.49 1.10 -10.67
C ILE A 76 -6.19 1.37 -9.92
N GLY A 77 -6.01 0.78 -8.74
CA GLY A 77 -4.75 0.85 -8.00
C GLY A 77 -3.59 0.20 -8.78
N GLY A 78 -3.83 -0.95 -9.41
CA GLY A 78 -2.86 -1.61 -10.27
C GLY A 78 -2.53 -0.77 -11.51
N TRP A 79 -3.54 -0.48 -12.33
CA TRP A 79 -3.36 0.23 -13.60
C TRP A 79 -2.82 1.65 -13.41
N GLY A 80 -3.37 2.39 -12.46
CA GLY A 80 -3.00 3.79 -12.18
C GLY A 80 -1.55 3.93 -11.73
N GLY A 81 -0.98 2.92 -11.06
CA GLY A 81 0.42 2.92 -10.61
C GLY A 81 1.45 2.72 -11.72
N ILE A 82 1.10 1.99 -12.80
CA ILE A 82 2.03 1.62 -13.88
C ILE A 82 2.59 2.86 -14.59
N GLY A 83 1.80 3.90 -14.80
CA GLY A 83 2.23 5.09 -15.56
C GLY A 83 3.01 6.14 -14.75
N GLN A 84 3.10 5.99 -13.42
CA GLN A 84 3.57 7.08 -12.56
C GLN A 84 5.07 7.04 -12.34
N THR A 85 5.72 8.21 -12.42
CA THR A 85 7.13 8.43 -12.07
C THR A 85 7.32 9.11 -10.71
N GLN A 86 6.24 9.69 -10.18
CA GLN A 86 6.24 10.34 -8.87
C GLN A 86 5.94 9.30 -7.80
N ILE A 87 6.84 9.13 -6.83
CA ILE A 87 6.74 8.10 -5.80
C ILE A 87 5.48 8.29 -4.95
N ARG A 88 5.11 9.55 -4.66
CA ARG A 88 3.90 9.86 -3.88
C ARG A 88 2.62 9.38 -4.57
N LYS A 89 2.51 9.52 -5.90
CA LYS A 89 1.37 8.98 -6.66
C LYS A 89 1.38 7.44 -6.66
N ILE A 90 2.55 6.83 -6.77
CA ILE A 90 2.65 5.36 -6.70
C ILE A 90 2.17 4.85 -5.33
N MET A 91 2.56 5.52 -4.24
CA MET A 91 2.06 5.22 -2.89
C MET A 91 0.56 5.48 -2.73
N ALA A 92 0.00 6.43 -3.47
CA ALA A 92 -1.44 6.65 -3.50
C ALA A 92 -2.16 5.46 -4.14
N PHE A 93 -1.73 5.03 -5.33
CA PHE A 93 -2.31 3.92 -6.06
C PHE A 93 -2.15 2.58 -5.33
N SER A 94 -1.02 2.36 -4.66
CA SER A 94 -0.89 1.20 -3.78
C SER A 94 -1.89 1.21 -2.64
N SER A 95 -2.10 2.37 -1.99
CA SER A 95 -3.11 2.47 -0.92
C SER A 95 -4.52 2.14 -1.40
N ILE A 96 -4.87 2.54 -2.63
CA ILE A 96 -6.16 2.22 -3.25
C ILE A 96 -6.27 0.70 -3.46
N GLY A 97 -5.22 0.06 -3.98
CA GLY A 97 -5.19 -1.38 -4.19
C GLY A 97 -5.28 -2.19 -2.89
N HIS A 98 -4.50 -1.83 -1.86
CA HIS A 98 -4.53 -2.52 -0.57
C HIS A 98 -5.88 -2.36 0.14
N LEU A 99 -6.49 -1.17 0.10
CA LEU A 99 -7.84 -0.98 0.64
C LEU A 99 -8.89 -1.80 -0.11
N GLY A 100 -8.71 -2.02 -1.41
CA GLY A 100 -9.56 -2.92 -2.19
C GLY A 100 -9.55 -4.35 -1.66
N TRP A 101 -8.37 -4.89 -1.34
CA TRP A 101 -8.24 -6.21 -0.68
C TRP A 101 -8.95 -6.26 0.67
N ILE A 102 -8.82 -5.21 1.47
CA ILE A 102 -9.42 -5.12 2.80
C ILE A 102 -10.96 -5.13 2.71
N ILE A 103 -11.54 -4.41 1.75
CA ILE A 103 -13.01 -4.28 1.62
C ILE A 103 -13.67 -5.55 1.10
N ILE A 104 -13.00 -6.29 0.20
CA ILE A 104 -13.54 -7.56 -0.29
C ILE A 104 -13.79 -8.53 0.87
N VAL A 105 -12.85 -8.58 1.81
CA VAL A 105 -12.85 -9.55 2.92
C VAL A 105 -13.68 -9.11 4.09
N MET A 106 -13.91 -7.81 4.25
CA MET A 106 -14.59 -7.22 5.40
C MET A 106 -15.90 -7.89 5.77
N LYS A 107 -16.67 -8.38 4.79
CA LYS A 107 -17.93 -9.07 5.02
C LYS A 107 -17.79 -10.59 5.26
N PHE A 108 -16.71 -11.20 4.78
CA PHE A 108 -16.42 -12.62 4.99
C PHE A 108 -15.76 -12.87 6.35
N ASP A 109 -14.73 -12.10 6.67
CA ASP A 109 -14.06 -12.15 7.97
C ASP A 109 -13.53 -10.77 8.39
N GLN A 110 -14.13 -10.23 9.44
CA GLN A 110 -13.75 -8.94 10.01
C GLN A 110 -12.35 -8.96 10.64
N GLN A 111 -11.94 -10.09 11.22
CA GLN A 111 -10.63 -10.20 11.88
C GLN A 111 -9.51 -10.15 10.85
N LEU A 112 -9.67 -10.86 9.74
CA LEU A 112 -8.72 -10.82 8.64
C LEU A 112 -8.63 -9.44 7.96
N ALA A 113 -9.76 -8.73 7.83
CA ALA A 113 -9.76 -7.36 7.32
C ALA A 113 -8.99 -6.40 8.25
N LEU A 114 -9.15 -6.54 9.56
CA LEU A 114 -8.40 -5.77 10.55
C LEU A 114 -6.90 -6.12 10.52
N PHE A 115 -6.56 -7.40 10.44
CA PHE A 115 -5.16 -7.85 10.31
C PHE A 115 -4.48 -7.25 9.08
N ASN A 116 -5.11 -7.32 7.91
CA ASN A 116 -4.57 -6.73 6.68
C ASN A 116 -4.43 -5.21 6.80
N PHE A 117 -5.38 -4.53 7.43
CA PHE A 117 -5.30 -3.08 7.66
C PHE A 117 -4.11 -2.69 8.56
N ILE A 118 -3.85 -3.44 9.63
CA ILE A 118 -2.70 -3.20 10.52
C ILE A 118 -1.38 -3.38 9.75
N LEU A 119 -1.23 -4.48 9.00
CA LEU A 119 -0.04 -4.72 8.18
C LEU A 119 0.14 -3.62 7.13
N TYR A 120 -0.95 -3.17 6.49
CA TYR A 120 -0.92 -2.05 5.57
C TYR A 120 -0.38 -0.77 6.23
N ILE A 121 -0.84 -0.43 7.45
CA ILE A 121 -0.34 0.75 8.18
C ILE A 121 1.15 0.61 8.46
N ILE A 122 1.62 -0.55 8.93
CA ILE A 122 3.03 -0.78 9.25
C ILE A 122 3.89 -0.65 7.99
N MET A 123 3.53 -1.31 6.89
CA MET A 123 4.31 -1.29 5.65
C MET A 123 4.32 0.10 5.00
N THR A 124 3.18 0.82 5.00
CA THR A 124 3.15 2.19 4.46
C THR A 124 3.92 3.16 5.34
N ALA A 125 3.87 3.02 6.66
CA ALA A 125 4.67 3.82 7.57
C ALA A 125 6.17 3.59 7.35
N ALA A 126 6.61 2.34 7.25
CA ALA A 126 7.98 1.97 6.91
C ALA A 126 8.42 2.64 5.60
N MET A 127 7.59 2.56 4.56
CA MET A 127 7.92 3.14 3.26
C MET A 127 8.03 4.67 3.30
N PHE A 128 7.03 5.37 3.82
CA PHE A 128 7.07 6.84 3.89
C PHE A 128 8.23 7.33 4.77
N MET A 129 8.51 6.66 5.88
CA MET A 129 9.64 7.02 6.75
C MET A 129 10.99 6.77 6.08
N SER A 130 11.11 5.75 5.24
CA SER A 130 12.32 5.55 4.45
C SER A 130 12.52 6.64 3.39
N LEU A 131 11.43 7.05 2.73
CA LEU A 131 11.45 8.14 1.74
C LEU A 131 11.78 9.50 2.37
N THR A 132 11.30 9.77 3.59
CA THR A 132 11.61 11.02 4.30
C THR A 132 13.09 11.11 4.65
N VAL A 133 13.69 10.01 5.15
CA VAL A 133 15.13 9.95 5.45
C VAL A 133 15.96 10.13 4.18
N MET A 134 15.54 9.53 3.05
CA MET A 134 16.25 9.67 1.78
C MET A 134 15.94 10.99 1.06
N SER A 135 14.93 11.75 1.49
CA SER A 135 14.39 12.95 0.83
C SER A 135 14.01 12.74 -0.65
N THR A 136 13.53 11.54 -1.01
CA THR A 136 13.26 11.17 -2.41
C THR A 136 11.77 11.28 -2.74
N THR A 137 11.47 11.89 -3.88
CA THR A 137 10.08 12.12 -4.32
C THR A 137 9.81 11.63 -5.74
N LYS A 138 10.85 11.59 -6.58
CA LYS A 138 10.82 11.13 -7.97
C LYS A 138 11.61 9.84 -8.13
N MET A 139 11.26 9.05 -9.14
CA MET A 139 11.94 7.80 -9.47
C MET A 139 13.44 7.98 -9.80
N SER A 140 13.83 9.10 -10.42
CA SER A 140 15.24 9.44 -10.66
C SER A 140 16.01 9.86 -9.41
N GLN A 141 15.32 10.33 -8.36
CA GLN A 141 15.98 10.67 -7.10
C GLN A 141 16.26 9.42 -6.27
N ILE A 142 15.35 8.44 -6.30
CA ILE A 142 15.53 7.19 -5.58
C ILE A 142 16.57 6.27 -6.25
N SER A 143 16.77 6.37 -7.57
CA SER A 143 17.85 5.63 -8.25
C SER A 143 19.25 6.06 -7.80
N ASN A 144 19.42 7.34 -7.44
CA ASN A 144 20.70 7.89 -6.99
C ASN A 144 20.96 7.66 -5.49
N SER A 145 20.12 6.86 -4.83
CA SER A 145 20.18 6.66 -3.38
C SER A 145 21.10 5.52 -2.96
N TRP A 146 21.25 4.49 -3.80
CA TRP A 146 22.14 3.35 -3.55
C TRP A 146 23.58 3.77 -3.19
N PRO A 147 24.27 4.63 -3.97
CA PRO A 147 25.63 5.04 -3.61
C PRO A 147 25.69 5.93 -2.37
N LYS A 148 24.57 6.49 -1.90
CA LYS A 148 24.53 7.39 -0.72
C LYS A 148 24.26 6.63 0.58
N THR A 149 23.27 5.74 0.57
CA THR A 149 22.79 5.04 1.77
C THR A 149 22.39 3.60 1.41
N PRO A 150 23.35 2.70 1.12
CA PRO A 150 23.09 1.37 0.55
C PRO A 150 22.19 0.50 1.44
N ALA A 151 22.43 0.51 2.75
CA ALA A 151 21.64 -0.27 3.71
C ALA A 151 20.16 0.17 3.73
N LEU A 152 19.91 1.49 3.73
CA LEU A 152 18.55 2.00 3.70
C LEU A 152 17.88 1.67 2.36
N SER A 153 18.55 1.88 1.23
CA SER A 153 17.99 1.54 -0.09
C SER A 153 17.65 0.05 -0.22
N ALA A 154 18.49 -0.86 0.30
CA ALA A 154 18.19 -2.29 0.33
C ALA A 154 16.95 -2.59 1.17
N SER A 155 16.82 -1.99 2.36
CA SER A 155 15.63 -2.17 3.19
C SER A 155 14.37 -1.59 2.53
N THR A 156 14.46 -0.44 1.85
CA THR A 156 13.32 0.15 1.11
C THR A 156 12.85 -0.76 -0.04
N MET A 157 13.79 -1.38 -0.75
CA MET A 157 13.49 -2.33 -1.82
C MET A 157 12.69 -3.52 -1.27
N LEU A 158 13.13 -4.10 -0.15
CA LEU A 158 12.43 -5.20 0.50
C LEU A 158 11.04 -4.79 0.98
N VAL A 159 10.86 -3.59 1.55
CA VAL A 159 9.55 -3.07 1.96
C VAL A 159 8.62 -2.87 0.75
N MET A 160 9.16 -2.47 -0.41
CA MET A 160 8.37 -2.36 -1.64
C MET A 160 7.92 -3.73 -2.16
N LEU A 161 8.77 -4.75 -2.04
CA LEU A 161 8.40 -6.14 -2.36
C LEU A 161 7.41 -6.73 -1.34
N SER A 162 7.46 -6.31 -0.07
CA SER A 162 6.48 -6.74 0.92
C SER A 162 5.11 -6.13 0.63
N LEU A 163 5.03 -4.85 0.25
CA LEU A 163 3.79 -4.25 -0.27
C LEU A 163 3.26 -4.97 -1.52
N ALA A 164 4.15 -5.39 -2.43
CA ALA A 164 3.78 -6.20 -3.59
C ALA A 164 3.22 -7.59 -3.19
N GLY A 165 3.52 -8.07 -1.98
CA GLY A 165 3.04 -9.33 -1.44
C GLY A 165 3.73 -10.55 -2.04
N LEU A 166 5.06 -10.51 -2.15
CA LEU A 166 5.85 -11.66 -2.58
C LEU A 166 6.15 -12.60 -1.40
N PRO A 167 6.07 -13.94 -1.58
CA PRO A 167 6.66 -14.88 -0.63
C PRO A 167 8.17 -14.64 -0.63
N PRO A 168 8.91 -14.51 0.49
CA PRO A 168 8.70 -14.86 1.91
C PRO A 168 8.39 -13.67 2.86
N LEU A 169 7.86 -12.57 2.34
CA LEU A 169 7.69 -11.31 3.07
C LEU A 169 6.29 -11.19 3.71
N THR A 170 6.18 -10.37 4.76
CA THR A 170 4.94 -10.19 5.55
C THR A 170 3.70 -9.88 4.72
N GLY A 171 3.80 -9.02 3.71
CA GLY A 171 2.64 -8.60 2.92
C GLY A 171 2.09 -9.68 1.99
N PHE A 172 2.76 -10.84 1.88
CA PHE A 172 2.18 -12.03 1.27
C PHE A 172 1.11 -12.68 2.15
N ALA A 173 1.32 -12.71 3.47
CA ALA A 173 0.42 -13.34 4.43
C ALA A 173 -1.04 -12.87 4.31
N PRO A 174 -1.36 -11.55 4.30
CA PRO A 174 -2.75 -11.12 4.18
C PRO A 174 -3.36 -11.51 2.83
N LYS A 175 -2.63 -11.40 1.71
CA LYS A 175 -3.18 -11.78 0.40
C LYS A 175 -3.49 -13.28 0.34
N LEU A 176 -2.58 -14.12 0.82
CA LEU A 176 -2.78 -15.56 0.88
C LEU A 176 -3.97 -15.92 1.77
N LEU A 177 -4.01 -15.41 3.01
CA LEU A 177 -5.09 -15.71 3.95
C LEU A 177 -6.45 -15.25 3.41
N ILE A 178 -6.50 -14.10 2.73
CA ILE A 178 -7.72 -13.61 2.09
C ILE A 178 -8.18 -14.56 1.00
N THR A 179 -7.27 -15.01 0.13
CA THR A 179 -7.65 -15.95 -0.93
C THR A 179 -8.15 -17.28 -0.37
N LEU A 180 -7.54 -17.77 0.71
CA LEU A 180 -8.00 -18.99 1.39
C LEU A 180 -9.40 -18.81 1.95
N GLU A 181 -9.68 -17.69 2.60
CA GLU A 181 -11.00 -17.42 3.17
C GLU A 181 -12.07 -17.29 2.09
N LEU A 182 -11.77 -16.63 0.96
CA LEU A 182 -12.68 -16.56 -0.19
C LEU A 182 -12.96 -17.95 -0.79
N VAL A 183 -11.96 -18.82 -0.86
CA VAL A 183 -12.14 -20.21 -1.34
C VAL A 183 -13.00 -21.02 -0.37
N LYS A 184 -12.82 -20.88 0.95
CA LYS A 184 -13.66 -21.54 1.95
C LYS A 184 -15.14 -21.14 1.83
N GLN A 185 -15.40 -19.88 1.47
CA GLN A 185 -16.75 -19.34 1.28
C GLN A 185 -17.33 -19.64 -0.13
N ASN A 186 -16.73 -20.58 -0.88
CA ASN A 186 -17.10 -20.95 -2.26
C ASN A 186 -17.00 -19.81 -3.30
N ALA A 187 -16.33 -18.70 -2.98
CA ALA A 187 -16.12 -17.56 -3.87
C ALA A 187 -14.82 -17.70 -4.69
N THR A 188 -14.61 -18.88 -5.29
CA THR A 188 -13.36 -19.23 -6.00
C THR A 188 -13.08 -18.32 -7.20
N LEU A 189 -14.11 -17.97 -7.98
CA LEU A 189 -14.00 -17.04 -9.10
C LEU A 189 -13.56 -15.64 -8.65
N LEU A 190 -14.07 -15.16 -7.52
CA LEU A 190 -13.68 -13.87 -6.97
C LEU A 190 -12.20 -13.90 -6.56
N ALA A 191 -11.77 -14.98 -5.89
CA ALA A 191 -10.38 -15.16 -5.46
C ALA A 191 -9.40 -15.21 -6.64
N SER A 192 -9.76 -15.89 -7.74
CA SER A 192 -8.88 -15.95 -8.92
C SER A 192 -8.77 -14.58 -9.60
N VAL A 193 -9.88 -13.87 -9.77
CA VAL A 193 -9.91 -12.53 -10.39
C VAL A 193 -9.10 -11.53 -9.56
N THR A 194 -9.28 -11.48 -8.23
CA THR A 194 -8.51 -10.56 -7.37
C THR A 194 -7.01 -10.84 -7.44
N MET A 195 -6.60 -12.10 -7.50
CA MET A 195 -5.21 -12.49 -7.64
C MET A 195 -4.62 -12.04 -8.97
N PHE A 196 -5.29 -12.30 -10.10
CA PHE A 196 -4.82 -11.84 -11.41
C PHE A 196 -4.67 -10.33 -11.49
N ILE A 197 -5.62 -9.58 -10.93
CA ILE A 197 -5.55 -8.11 -10.93
C ILE A 197 -4.37 -7.62 -10.06
N SER A 198 -4.09 -8.29 -8.94
CA SER A 198 -3.00 -7.87 -8.05
C SER A 198 -1.61 -7.97 -8.68
N LEU A 199 -1.44 -8.77 -9.73
CA LEU A 199 -0.20 -8.85 -10.51
C LEU A 199 0.11 -7.53 -11.22
N LEU A 200 -0.89 -6.72 -11.58
CA LEU A 200 -0.65 -5.37 -12.14
C LEU A 200 0.06 -4.48 -11.13
N ALA A 201 -0.31 -4.57 -9.85
CA ALA A 201 0.36 -3.79 -8.82
C ALA A 201 1.81 -4.27 -8.61
N LEU A 202 2.03 -5.58 -8.66
CA LEU A 202 3.35 -6.18 -8.56
C LEU A 202 4.31 -5.67 -9.67
N PHE A 203 3.81 -5.44 -10.88
CA PHE A 203 4.65 -4.91 -11.98
C PHE A 203 5.30 -3.56 -11.65
N PHE A 204 4.53 -2.57 -11.15
CA PHE A 204 5.11 -1.26 -10.87
C PHE A 204 6.08 -1.30 -9.67
N TYR A 205 5.86 -2.21 -8.71
CA TYR A 205 6.79 -2.44 -7.60
C TYR A 205 8.11 -3.03 -8.09
N LEU A 206 8.06 -4.07 -8.94
CA LEU A 206 9.27 -4.65 -9.55
C LEU A 206 10.03 -3.63 -10.40
N ARG A 207 9.32 -2.76 -11.11
CA ARG A 207 9.96 -1.67 -11.85
C ARG A 207 10.70 -0.72 -10.91
N LEU A 208 10.13 -0.39 -9.75
CA LEU A 208 10.79 0.47 -8.78
C LEU A 208 12.02 -0.20 -8.17
N THR A 209 11.93 -1.47 -7.76
CA THR A 209 13.08 -2.18 -7.21
C THR A 209 14.22 -2.29 -8.21
N TYR A 210 13.88 -2.51 -9.49
CA TYR A 210 14.85 -2.50 -10.58
C TYR A 210 15.65 -1.18 -10.62
N ILE A 211 14.96 -0.04 -10.58
CA ILE A 211 15.58 1.28 -10.64
C ILE A 211 16.37 1.64 -9.37
N ILE A 212 15.94 1.18 -8.19
CA ILE A 212 16.57 1.55 -6.92
C ILE A 212 17.90 0.82 -6.71
N THR A 213 17.96 -0.49 -7.00
CA THR A 213 19.09 -1.34 -6.57
C THR A 213 19.65 -2.26 -7.63
N LEU A 214 18.83 -2.78 -8.56
CA LEU A 214 19.32 -3.75 -9.55
C LEU A 214 20.09 -3.08 -10.69
N THR A 215 19.82 -1.79 -10.96
CA THR A 215 20.61 -0.98 -11.88
C THR A 215 21.26 0.19 -11.17
N LEU A 216 22.52 0.47 -11.51
CA LEU A 216 23.23 1.65 -11.04
C LEU A 216 23.00 2.81 -12.02
N SER A 217 22.21 3.79 -11.59
CA SER A 217 22.03 5.04 -12.34
C SER A 217 23.26 5.96 -12.21
N PRO A 218 23.51 6.82 -13.21
CA PRO A 218 24.67 7.71 -13.18
C PRO A 218 24.60 8.67 -11.98
N ASN A 219 25.68 8.68 -11.20
CA ASN A 219 25.76 9.47 -9.98
C ASN A 219 26.32 10.87 -10.27
N THR A 220 25.90 11.85 -9.47
CA THR A 220 26.36 13.25 -9.57
C THR A 220 27.64 13.45 -8.76
N PRO A 221 28.57 14.33 -9.18
CA PRO A 221 29.85 14.55 -8.47
C PRO A 221 29.67 14.96 -7.00
N ASP A 222 28.58 15.68 -6.67
CA ASP A 222 28.24 16.10 -5.31
C ASP A 222 28.04 14.94 -4.32
N SER A 223 27.87 13.69 -4.79
CA SER A 223 27.73 12.53 -3.91
C SER A 223 28.97 12.28 -3.05
N LEU A 224 30.15 12.69 -3.52
CA LEU A 224 31.41 12.50 -2.79
C LEU A 224 31.43 13.25 -1.45
N LEU A 225 30.69 14.37 -1.34
CA LEU A 225 30.54 15.12 -0.10
C LEU A 225 29.71 14.33 0.93
N ILE A 226 28.69 13.60 0.47
CA ILE A 226 27.81 12.79 1.33
C ILE A 226 28.61 11.62 1.94
N TRP A 227 29.56 11.07 1.20
CA TRP A 227 30.41 9.96 1.68
C TRP A 227 31.31 10.35 2.86
N ARG A 228 31.63 11.64 3.00
CA ARG A 228 32.44 12.16 4.09
C ARG A 228 31.61 12.45 5.35
N ALA A 229 30.29 12.54 5.22
CA ALA A 229 29.40 12.81 6.34
C ALA A 229 29.12 11.53 7.13
N THR A 230 29.07 11.63 8.47
CA THR A 230 28.65 10.52 9.31
C THR A 230 27.14 10.29 9.15
N PRO A 231 26.69 9.05 8.87
CA PRO A 231 25.27 8.78 8.72
C PRO A 231 24.56 8.94 10.06
N LYS A 232 23.47 9.71 10.09
CA LYS A 232 22.59 9.79 11.27
C LYS A 232 21.79 8.49 11.39
N ALA A 233 21.80 7.88 12.58
CA ALA A 233 21.01 6.70 12.86
C ALA A 233 19.53 7.08 13.04
N HIS A 234 18.66 6.45 12.27
CA HIS A 234 17.21 6.60 12.39
C HIS A 234 16.61 5.33 12.99
N ALA A 235 16.67 5.21 14.32
CA ALA A 235 16.25 4.00 15.03
C ALA A 235 14.78 3.64 14.75
N PHE A 236 13.89 4.63 14.73
CA PHE A 236 12.46 4.40 14.49
C PHE A 236 12.17 3.86 13.08
N THR A 237 12.91 4.33 12.05
CA THR A 237 12.72 3.83 10.68
C THR A 237 13.24 2.41 10.53
N ALA A 238 14.32 2.05 11.25
CA ALA A 238 14.82 0.68 11.29
C ALA A 238 13.79 -0.28 11.91
N VAL A 239 13.18 0.10 13.04
CA VAL A 239 12.13 -0.72 13.69
C VAL A 239 10.91 -0.91 12.79
N MET A 240 10.45 0.14 12.11
CA MET A 240 9.32 0.02 11.18
C MET A 240 9.66 -0.88 9.98
N ASN A 241 10.87 -0.78 9.44
CA ASN A 241 11.30 -1.63 8.33
C ASN A 241 11.43 -3.10 8.76
N THR A 242 11.94 -3.41 9.96
CA THR A 242 12.04 -4.80 10.43
C THR A 242 10.66 -5.41 10.66
N LEU A 243 9.74 -4.65 11.28
CA LEU A 243 8.35 -5.07 11.44
C LEU A 243 7.68 -5.34 10.08
N ALA A 244 7.89 -4.46 9.09
CA ALA A 244 7.33 -4.63 7.75
C ALA A 244 7.87 -5.87 7.01
N LEU A 245 8.97 -6.50 7.46
CA LEU A 245 9.64 -7.59 6.74
C LEU A 245 9.58 -8.96 7.43
N ILE A 246 9.59 -9.01 8.77
CA ILE A 246 9.86 -10.26 9.52
C ILE A 246 8.63 -10.78 10.30
N LEU A 247 7.46 -10.19 10.14
CA LEU A 247 6.23 -10.67 10.79
C LEU A 247 5.63 -11.97 10.20
N LEU A 248 6.09 -12.49 9.05
CA LEU A 248 5.48 -13.68 8.43
C LEU A 248 5.56 -14.98 9.27
N PRO A 249 6.68 -15.32 9.94
CA PRO A 249 6.75 -16.52 10.79
C PRO A 249 5.99 -16.42 12.12
N LEU A 250 5.45 -15.25 12.47
CA LEU A 250 4.69 -14.99 13.70
C LEU A 250 3.18 -15.11 13.42
#